data_AF-A0A9E4B2X9-F1
#
_entry.id   AF-A0A9E4B2X9-F1
#
_cell.length_a   1.000
_cell.length_b   1.000
_cell.length_c   1.000
_cell.angle_alpha   90.00
_cell.angle_beta   90.00
_cell.angle_gamma   90.00
#
_symmetry.space_group_name_H-M   'P 1'
#
loop_
_entity.id
_entity.type
_entity.pdbx_description
1 polymer ?
#
loop_
_entity_poly.entity_id
_entity_poly.type
_entity_poly.pdbx_seq_one_letter_code
_entity_poly.pdbx_strand_id
1 'polypeptide(L)'
;MFELIGLGITAGVSALGHLKSRDWVRDRLRYTHYVQKPSAMLGLVAGGATAVGVMAVGAVLPFVPVAVFPAAILGLGVGTGVARGAKQARLRLRG
;
A
#
# COMPACT_ATOMS: atom_id res chain seq x y z
N MET A 1 1.83 27.38 -2.39
CA MET A 1 3.05 26.66 -1.96
C MET A 1 2.74 25.44 -1.09
N PHE A 2 1.89 25.54 -0.07
CA PHE A 2 1.56 24.41 0.81
C PHE A 2 0.99 23.18 0.09
N GLU A 3 0.19 23.36 -0.96
CA GLU A 3 -0.33 22.23 -1.76
C GLU A 3 0.75 21.44 -2.49
N LEU A 4 1.76 22.12 -3.08
CA LEU A 4 2.88 21.45 -3.76
C LEU A 4 3.75 20.66 -2.78
N ILE A 5 3.92 21.18 -1.56
CA ILE A 5 4.62 20.49 -0.48
C ILE A 5 3.81 19.26 -0.06
N GLY A 6 2.50 19.40 0.14
CA GLY A 6 1.61 18.28 0.46
C GLY A 6 1.60 17.20 -0.63
N LEU A 7 1.61 17.60 -1.90
CA LEU A 7 1.66 16.67 -3.04
C LEU A 7 3.02 15.95 -3.11
N GLY A 8 4.13 16.66 -2.89
CA GLY A 8 5.46 16.07 -2.83
C GLY A 8 5.60 15.04 -1.70
N ILE A 9 5.08 15.35 -0.50
CA ILE A 9 5.05 14.42 0.63
C ILE A 9 4.19 13.21 0.30
N THR A 10 2.99 13.43 -0.26
CA THR A 10 2.06 12.33 -0.61
C THR A 10 2.65 11.40 -1.66
N ALA A 11 3.31 11.96 -2.68
CA ALA A 11 3.99 11.18 -3.71
C ALA A 11 5.14 10.36 -3.11
N GLY A 12 5.96 10.97 -2.25
CA GLY A 12 7.06 10.28 -1.55
C GLY A 12 6.58 9.16 -0.65
N VAL A 13 5.56 9.42 0.19
CA VAL A 13 4.99 8.41 1.11
C VAL A 13 4.32 7.28 0.33
N SER A 14 3.63 7.58 -0.77
CA SER A 14 3.00 6.54 -1.61
C SER A 14 4.05 5.65 -2.29
N ALA A 15 5.13 6.24 -2.81
CA ALA A 15 6.24 5.49 -3.41
C ALA A 15 6.94 4.59 -2.38
N LEU A 16 7.23 5.12 -1.19
CA LEU A 16 7.80 4.35 -0.09
C LEU A 16 6.86 3.25 0.39
N GLY A 17 5.55 3.54 0.48
CA GLY A 17 4.52 2.59 0.81
C GLY A 17 4.48 1.43 -0.19
N HIS A 18 4.54 1.72 -1.50
CA HIS A 18 4.59 0.70 -2.55
C HIS A 18 5.81 -0.22 -2.41
N LEU A 19 7.00 0.36 -2.29
CA LEU A 19 8.26 -0.39 -2.21
C LEU A 19 8.32 -1.24 -0.94
N LYS A 20 8.04 -0.62 0.22
CA LYS A 20 8.09 -1.30 1.52
C LYS A 20 7.07 -2.43 1.61
N SER A 21 5.86 -2.21 1.08
CA SER A 21 4.82 -3.23 1.06
C SER A 21 5.18 -4.40 0.15
N ARG A 22 5.77 -4.11 -1.02
CA ARG A 22 6.26 -5.15 -1.93
C ARG A 22 7.33 -6.00 -1.28
N ASP A 23 8.35 -5.38 -0.69
CA ASP A 23 9.49 -6.08 -0.13
C ASP A 23 9.09 -6.85 1.14
N TRP A 24 8.23 -6.27 1.98
CA TRP A 24 7.70 -6.97 3.16
C TRP A 24 6.88 -8.22 2.78
N VAL A 25 5.99 -8.11 1.79
CA VAL A 25 5.22 -9.28 1.33
C VAL A 25 6.14 -10.33 0.69
N ARG A 26 7.13 -9.88 -0.09
CA ARG A 26 8.08 -10.76 -0.77
C ARG A 26 8.94 -11.55 0.22
N ASP A 27 9.45 -10.89 1.26
CA ASP A 27 10.47 -11.45 2.13
C ASP A 27 9.89 -12.07 3.42
N ARG A 28 8.84 -11.49 4.01
CA ARG A 28 8.22 -11.98 5.26
C ARG A 28 7.00 -12.86 5.07
N LEU A 29 6.12 -12.54 4.12
CA LEU A 29 4.89 -13.31 3.90
C LEU A 29 5.05 -14.50 2.96
N ARG A 30 6.26 -14.73 2.42
CA ARG A 30 6.59 -15.85 1.51
C ARG A 30 5.97 -17.18 1.95
N TYR A 31 6.07 -17.50 3.23
CA TYR A 31 5.70 -18.81 3.77
C TYR A 31 4.26 -18.89 4.28
N THR A 32 3.50 -17.80 4.17
CA THR A 32 2.13 -17.76 4.71
C THR A 32 1.10 -18.14 3.66
N HIS A 33 0.06 -18.87 4.06
CA HIS A 33 -1.05 -19.29 3.19
C HIS A 33 -1.73 -18.11 2.45
N TYR A 34 -1.64 -16.89 2.97
CA TYR A 34 -2.13 -15.69 2.29
C TYR A 34 -1.46 -15.43 0.94
N VAL A 35 -0.16 -15.73 0.76
CA VAL A 35 0.53 -15.59 -0.53
C VAL A 35 0.10 -16.67 -1.52
N GLN A 36 -0.51 -17.76 -1.06
CA GLN A 36 -1.12 -18.78 -1.94
C GLN A 36 -2.50 -18.37 -2.47
N LYS A 37 -3.08 -17.24 -2.05
CA LYS A 37 -4.31 -16.71 -2.64
C LYS A 37 -4.03 -15.87 -3.90
N PRO A 38 -5.04 -15.55 -4.73
CA PRO A 38 -4.86 -14.67 -5.88
C PRO A 38 -4.20 -13.36 -5.43
N SER A 39 -3.03 -13.05 -5.99
CA SER A 39 -2.26 -11.86 -5.62
C SER A 39 -3.05 -10.56 -5.81
N ALA A 40 -4.01 -10.56 -6.75
CA ALA A 40 -4.99 -9.49 -6.93
C ALA A 40 -5.90 -9.29 -5.71
N MET A 41 -6.40 -10.37 -5.08
CA MET A 41 -7.21 -10.26 -3.85
C MET A 41 -6.38 -9.76 -2.67
N LEU A 42 -5.13 -10.23 -2.53
CA LEU A 42 -4.24 -9.77 -1.47
C LEU A 42 -3.96 -8.27 -1.60
N GLY A 43 -3.69 -7.81 -2.83
CA GLY A 43 -3.50 -6.39 -3.13
C GLY A 43 -4.75 -5.55 -2.90
N LEU A 44 -5.93 -6.05 -3.27
CA LEU A 44 -7.20 -5.35 -3.04
C LEU A 44 -7.49 -5.18 -1.54
N VAL A 45 -7.32 -6.25 -0.75
CA VAL A 45 -7.55 -6.20 0.70
C VAL A 45 -6.55 -5.27 1.37
N ALA A 46 -5.26 -5.37 1.03
CA ALA A 46 -4.25 -4.49 1.61
C ALA A 46 -4.44 -3.03 1.20
N GLY A 47 -4.76 -2.77 -0.06
CA GLY A 47 -5.05 -1.43 -0.56
C GLY A 47 -6.29 -0.82 0.09
N GLY A 48 -7.37 -1.60 0.20
CA GLY A 48 -8.60 -1.21 0.89
C GLY A 48 -8.37 -0.93 2.39
N ALA A 49 -7.68 -1.83 3.09
CA ALA A 49 -7.35 -1.64 4.51
C ALA A 49 -6.48 -0.38 4.74
N THR A 50 -5.56 -0.11 3.83
CA THR A 50 -4.72 1.10 3.87
C THR A 50 -5.56 2.36 3.65
N ALA A 51 -6.45 2.36 2.66
CA ALA A 51 -7.32 3.50 2.39
C ALA A 51 -8.24 3.80 3.59
N VAL A 52 -8.83 2.78 4.21
CA VAL A 52 -9.66 2.92 5.41
C VAL A 52 -8.84 3.45 6.58
N GLY A 53 -7.63 2.92 6.80
CA GLY A 53 -6.74 3.39 7.87
C GLY A 53 -6.32 4.85 7.70
N VAL A 54 -5.96 5.25 6.48
CA VAL A 54 -5.58 6.64 6.18
C VAL A 54 -6.78 7.58 6.36
N MET A 55 -7.99 7.18 5.95
CA MET A 55 -9.20 7.95 6.21
C MET A 55 -9.49 8.10 7.70
N ALA A 56 -9.35 7.02 8.49
CA ALA A 56 -9.55 7.06 9.93
C ALA A 56 -8.56 7.99 10.64
N VAL A 57 -7.28 7.97 10.24
CA VAL A 57 -6.25 8.88 10.79
C VAL A 57 -6.48 10.32 10.33
N GLY A 58 -6.86 10.53 9.07
CA GLY A 58 -7.19 11.85 8.54
C GLY A 58 -8.38 12.51 9.25
N ALA A 59 -9.36 11.71 9.69
CA ALA A 59 -10.51 12.21 10.45
C ALA A 59 -10.12 12.80 11.84
N VAL A 60 -8.99 12.39 12.41
CA VAL A 60 -8.49 12.87 13.72
C VAL A 60 -7.67 14.15 13.59
N LEU A 61 -7.16 14.47 12.38
CA LEU A 61 -6.34 15.65 12.12
C LEU A 61 -7.09 16.66 11.24
N PRO A 62 -8.00 17.48 11.80
CA PRO A 62 -8.82 18.42 11.04
C PRO A 62 -8.02 19.53 10.32
N PHE A 63 -6.73 19.70 10.65
CA PHE A 63 -5.86 20.72 10.07
C PHE A 63 -4.84 20.17 9.07
N VAL A 64 -4.78 18.85 8.87
CA VAL A 64 -3.98 18.28 7.79
C VAL A 64 -4.93 18.02 6.63
N PRO A 65 -4.71 18.60 5.44
CA PRO A 65 -5.49 18.28 4.26
C PRO A 65 -5.15 16.86 3.77
N VAL A 66 -5.48 15.83 4.56
CA VAL A 66 -5.47 14.42 4.14
C VAL A 66 -6.82 14.14 3.47
N ALA A 67 -7.17 14.98 2.50
CA ALA A 67 -8.46 14.96 1.85
C ALA A 67 -8.49 13.83 0.82
N VAL A 68 -9.04 12.65 1.16
CA VAL A 68 -9.53 11.54 0.29
C VAL A 68 -8.59 11.05 -0.84
N PHE A 69 -8.11 11.92 -1.72
CA PHE A 69 -7.09 11.70 -2.74
C PHE A 69 -5.79 11.04 -2.22
N PRO A 70 -5.15 11.47 -1.12
CA PRO A 70 -3.98 10.79 -0.58
C PRO A 70 -4.31 9.35 -0.19
N ALA A 71 -5.48 9.10 0.40
CA ALA A 71 -5.88 7.76 0.85
C ALA A 71 -6.08 6.79 -0.32
N ALA A 72 -6.70 7.25 -1.41
CA ALA A 72 -6.87 6.44 -2.63
C ALA A 72 -5.51 6.16 -3.30
N ILE A 73 -4.64 7.17 -3.41
CA ILE A 73 -3.31 7.04 -4.01
C ILE A 73 -2.42 6.11 -3.17
N LEU A 74 -2.43 6.23 -1.84
CA LEU A 74 -1.70 5.35 -0.92
C LEU A 74 -2.28 3.93 -0.96
N GLY A 75 -3.61 3.79 -0.93
CA GLY A 75 -4.28 2.49 -1.02
C GLY A 75 -3.95 1.76 -2.31
N LEU A 76 -3.96 2.46 -3.45
CA LEU A 76 -3.53 1.90 -4.73
C LEU A 76 -2.01 1.60 -4.76
N GLY A 77 -1.18 2.49 -4.24
CA GLY A 77 0.27 2.29 -4.15
C GLY A 77 0.64 1.05 -3.32
N VAL A 78 0.07 0.94 -2.12
CA VAL A 78 0.26 -0.22 -1.24
C VAL A 78 -0.35 -1.48 -1.85
N GLY A 79 -1.59 -1.42 -2.33
CA GLY A 79 -2.28 -2.57 -2.93
C GLY A 79 -1.54 -3.17 -4.12
N THR A 80 -1.03 -2.31 -5.03
CA THR A 80 -0.21 -2.75 -6.16
C THR A 80 1.15 -3.29 -5.72
N GLY A 81 1.76 -2.71 -4.68
CA GLY A 81 3.01 -3.19 -4.09
C GLY A 81 2.86 -4.58 -3.50
N VAL A 82 1.79 -4.79 -2.72
CA VAL A 82 1.44 -6.08 -2.13
C VAL A 82 1.15 -7.14 -3.19
N ALA A 83 0.36 -6.81 -4.22
CA ALA A 83 0.06 -7.75 -5.31
C ALA A 83 1.34 -8.19 -6.06
N ARG A 84 2.24 -7.24 -6.36
CA ARG A 84 3.52 -7.53 -7.02
C ARG A 84 4.46 -8.34 -6.11
N GLY A 85 4.52 -8.01 -4.82
CA GLY A 85 5.32 -8.72 -3.82
C GLY A 85 4.86 -10.18 -3.66
N ALA A 86 3.55 -10.41 -3.58
CA ALA A 86 2.98 -11.75 -3.51
C ALA A 86 3.26 -12.58 -4.77
N LYS A 87 3.16 -11.95 -5.95
CA LYS A 87 3.52 -12.62 -7.22
C LYS A 87 4.99 -13.03 -7.25
N GLN A 88 5.90 -12.14 -6.84
CA GLN A 88 7.34 -12.43 -6.79
C GLN A 88 7.68 -13.52 -5.77
N ALA A 89 7.07 -13.51 -4.59
CA ALA A 89 7.24 -14.55 -3.58
C ALA A 89 6.82 -15.94 -4.12
N ARG A 90 5.67 -16.01 -4.80
CA ARG A 90 5.20 -17.25 -5.45
C ARG A 90 6.16 -17.76 -6.52
N LEU A 91 6.71 -16.88 -7.34
CA LEU A 91 7.67 -17.26 -8.39
C LEU A 91 8.95 -17.83 -7.78
N ARG A 92 9.47 -17.24 -6.70
CA ARG A 92 10.66 -17.74 -5.99
C ARG A 92 10.45 -19.09 -5.29
N LEU A 93 9.22 -19.43 -4.91
CA LEU A 93 8.90 -20.71 -4.28
C LEU A 93 8.71 -21.86 -5.29
N ARG A 94 8.50 -21.52 -6.56
CA ARG A 94 8.30 -22.49 -7.64
C ARG A 94 9.59 -22.82 -8.41
N GLY A 95 10.65 -22.04 -8.20
CA GLY A 95 11.97 -22.24 -8.82
C GLY A 95 12.92 -22.99 -7.91
#